data_AF-A0A7J8JNF7-F1
#
_entry.id   AF-A0A7J8JNF7-F1
#
_cell.length_a   1.000
_cell.length_b   1.000
_cell.length_c   1.000
_cell.angle_alpha   90.00
_cell.angle_beta   90.00
_cell.angle_gamma   90.00
#
_symmetry.space_group_name_H-M   'P 1'
#
loop_
_entity.id
_entity.type
_entity.pdbx_description
1 polymer ?
#
loop_
_entity_poly.entity_id
_entity_poly.type
_entity_poly.pdbx_seq_one_letter_code
_entity_poly.pdbx_strand_id
1 'polypeptide(L)'
;MMGTSFFQGEYEAALTIYDEHIFPSLRTSGAMLDVVDSCSMLYRLRMEGVSVGDRWRDVLPITQKHTRDHVLLFNDAHFLMASLGAGDPQTTQELLTTLQDASKSPGENCQHLLARDVGLPLCQALVEVENGNPNRAVELLLPIRYRIVQVGGSNAQRDVFNQLLIHAALNCTSGTHKNVARSLLMERDALKPNSPLTERLIRKAAAVHLLQ
;
A
#
# COMPACT_ATOMS: atom_id res chain seq x y z
N MET A 1 9.75 25.19 -13.32
CA MET A 1 9.32 25.47 -11.93
C MET A 1 7.79 25.44 -11.73
N MET A 2 6.98 25.05 -12.75
CA MET A 2 5.51 24.99 -12.63
C MET A 2 4.95 23.66 -12.08
N GLY A 3 5.76 22.59 -12.00
CA GLY A 3 5.26 21.26 -11.66
C GLY A 3 5.01 21.00 -10.17
N THR A 4 5.80 21.58 -9.26
CA THR A 4 5.70 21.27 -7.82
C THR A 4 4.52 21.97 -7.15
N SER A 5 4.22 23.23 -7.51
CA SER A 5 3.11 23.98 -6.89
C SER A 5 1.71 23.48 -7.29
N PHE A 6 1.56 22.94 -8.50
CA PHE A 6 0.29 22.41 -8.98
C PHE A 6 -0.12 21.16 -8.20
N PHE A 7 0.80 20.21 -8.03
CA PHE A 7 0.53 19.00 -7.24
C PHE A 7 0.33 19.30 -5.77
N GLN A 8 1.02 20.31 -5.22
CA GLN A 8 0.78 20.75 -3.85
C GLN A 8 -0.68 21.17 -3.63
N GLY A 9 -1.27 21.94 -4.55
CA GLY A 9 -2.68 22.30 -4.49
C GLY A 9 -3.64 21.10 -4.62
N GLU A 10 -3.32 20.12 -5.47
CA GLU A 10 -4.10 18.87 -5.58
C GLU A 10 -4.02 18.01 -4.31
N TYR A 11 -2.86 17.93 -3.66
CA TYR A 11 -2.69 17.16 -2.44
C TYR A 11 -3.42 17.79 -1.24
N GLU A 12 -3.42 19.12 -1.12
CA GLU A 12 -4.22 19.80 -0.09
C GLU A 12 -5.72 19.55 -0.30
N ALA A 13 -6.20 19.64 -1.54
CA ALA A 13 -7.60 19.31 -1.86
C ALA A 13 -7.93 17.85 -1.52
N ALA A 14 -7.00 16.92 -1.77
CA ALA A 14 -7.16 15.53 -1.37
C ALA A 14 -7.23 15.39 0.16
N LEU A 15 -6.35 16.04 0.92
CA LEU A 15 -6.41 16.02 2.39
C LEU A 15 -7.73 16.60 2.92
N THR A 16 -8.25 17.68 2.32
CA THR A 16 -9.57 18.22 2.66
C THR A 16 -10.68 17.19 2.42
N ILE A 17 -10.68 16.51 1.27
CA ILE A 17 -11.66 15.43 0.99
C ILE A 17 -11.56 14.31 2.03
N TYR A 18 -10.33 13.95 2.41
CA TYR A 18 -10.11 12.94 3.44
C TYR A 18 -10.75 13.36 4.77
N ASP A 19 -10.46 14.57 5.24
CA ASP A 19 -10.88 15.08 6.54
C ASP A 19 -12.39 15.33 6.62
N GLU A 20 -12.99 15.82 5.54
CA GLU A 20 -14.40 16.23 5.52
C GLU A 20 -15.36 15.09 5.14
N HIS A 21 -14.89 14.06 4.42
CA HIS A 21 -15.79 13.04 3.85
C HIS A 21 -15.37 11.61 4.23
N ILE A 22 -14.12 11.22 3.96
CA ILE A 22 -13.70 9.81 4.09
C ILE A 22 -13.54 9.42 5.55
N PHE A 23 -12.82 10.21 6.35
CA PHE A 23 -12.64 9.90 7.76
C PHE A 23 -13.96 9.98 8.56
N PRO A 24 -14.84 10.99 8.36
CA PRO A 24 -16.16 11.00 8.99
C PRO A 24 -17.04 9.79 8.64
N SER A 25 -16.99 9.30 7.39
CA SER A 25 -17.66 8.06 6.98
C SER A 25 -17.14 6.87 7.77
N LEU A 26 -15.81 6.68 7.78
CA LEU A 26 -15.13 5.63 8.54
C LEU A 26 -15.48 5.66 10.03
N ARG A 27 -15.48 6.85 10.64
CA ARG A 27 -15.79 7.02 12.07
C ARG A 27 -17.23 6.64 12.40
N THR A 28 -18.15 6.89 11.48
CA THR A 28 -19.59 6.65 11.68
C THR A 28 -19.95 5.19 11.44
N SER A 29 -19.44 4.60 10.36
CA SER A 29 -19.82 3.25 9.93
C SER A 29 -18.93 2.16 10.54
N GLY A 30 -17.63 2.43 10.71
CA GLY A 30 -16.60 1.42 10.94
C GLY A 30 -16.56 0.33 9.86
N ALA A 31 -17.15 0.57 8.69
CA ALA A 31 -17.27 -0.44 7.64
C ALA A 31 -15.92 -0.70 6.97
N MET A 32 -15.69 -1.96 6.57
CA MET A 32 -14.41 -2.36 5.98
C MET A 32 -14.11 -1.63 4.67
N LEU A 33 -15.13 -1.21 3.92
CA LEU A 33 -14.94 -0.39 2.72
C LEU A 33 -14.35 0.98 3.08
N ASP A 34 -14.88 1.64 4.10
CA ASP A 34 -14.37 2.94 4.57
C ASP A 34 -12.96 2.80 5.15
N VAL A 35 -12.64 1.68 5.82
CA VAL A 35 -11.27 1.38 6.28
C VAL A 35 -10.33 1.29 5.09
N VAL A 36 -10.71 0.51 4.07
CA VAL A 36 -9.92 0.31 2.87
C VAL A 36 -9.67 1.64 2.18
N ASP A 37 -10.70 2.45 1.97
CA ASP A 37 -10.60 3.75 1.28
C ASP A 37 -9.73 4.73 2.08
N SER A 38 -9.92 4.80 3.40
CA SER A 38 -9.12 5.64 4.30
C SER A 38 -7.63 5.26 4.26
N CYS A 39 -7.30 3.99 4.51
CA CYS A 39 -5.92 3.50 4.47
C CYS A 39 -5.31 3.69 3.08
N SER A 40 -6.06 3.38 2.01
CA SER A 40 -5.62 3.53 0.63
C SER A 40 -5.28 4.96 0.27
N MET A 41 -6.08 5.93 0.71
CA MET A 41 -5.87 7.34 0.40
C MET A 41 -4.65 7.89 1.12
N LEU A 42 -4.57 7.67 2.44
CA LEU A 42 -3.42 8.11 3.24
C LEU A 42 -2.11 7.50 2.74
N TYR A 43 -2.12 6.22 2.37
CA TYR A 43 -0.93 5.55 1.87
C TYR A 43 -0.47 6.10 0.52
N ARG A 44 -1.40 6.42 -0.39
CA ARG A 44 -1.08 7.07 -1.68
C ARG A 44 -0.48 8.46 -1.50
N LEU A 45 -1.05 9.27 -0.60
CA LEU A 45 -0.53 10.60 -0.27
C LEU A 45 0.89 10.49 0.32
N ARG A 46 1.11 9.57 1.26
CA ARG A 46 2.44 9.29 1.83
C ARG A 46 3.46 8.90 0.75
N MET A 47 3.11 8.02 -0.19
CA MET A 47 4.01 7.58 -1.27
C MET A 47 4.44 8.73 -2.20
N GLU A 48 3.59 9.75 -2.35
CA GLU A 48 3.86 10.98 -3.09
C GLU A 48 4.64 12.03 -2.26
N GLY A 49 4.99 11.71 -1.00
CA GLY A 49 5.75 12.59 -0.11
C GLY A 49 4.91 13.60 0.66
N VAL A 50 3.59 13.45 0.67
CA VAL A 50 2.67 14.33 1.40
C VAL A 50 2.69 13.95 2.89
N SER A 51 2.85 14.95 3.76
CA SER A 51 2.69 14.76 5.20
C SER A 51 1.22 14.56 5.55
N VAL A 52 0.88 13.38 6.04
CA VAL A 52 -0.50 13.04 6.44
C VAL A 52 -0.81 13.36 7.91
N GLY A 53 0.17 13.86 8.66
CA GLY A 53 0.00 14.27 10.06
C GLY A 53 -0.48 13.13 10.97
N ASP A 54 -1.39 13.45 11.88
CA ASP A 54 -1.89 12.51 12.91
C ASP A 54 -3.00 11.57 12.42
N ARG A 55 -3.43 11.67 11.15
CA ARG A 55 -4.59 10.93 10.61
C ARG A 55 -4.53 9.42 10.82
N TRP A 56 -3.33 8.84 10.79
CA TRP A 56 -3.17 7.40 11.08
C TRP A 56 -3.51 7.03 12.52
N ARG A 57 -3.25 7.91 13.49
CA ARG A 57 -3.61 7.70 14.91
C ARG A 57 -5.12 7.69 15.10
N ASP A 58 -5.86 8.36 14.24
CA ASP A 58 -7.33 8.35 14.26
C ASP A 58 -7.91 7.07 13.62
N VAL A 59 -7.23 6.50 12.63
CA VAL A 59 -7.64 5.25 11.95
C VAL A 59 -7.31 4.01 12.81
N LEU A 60 -6.16 4.01 13.48
CA LEU A 60 -5.65 2.85 14.22
C LEU A 60 -6.66 2.23 15.22
N PRO A 61 -7.36 2.99 16.09
CA PRO A 61 -8.32 2.40 17.03
C PRO A 61 -9.46 1.64 16.36
N ILE A 62 -9.80 2.00 15.11
CA ILE A 62 -10.87 1.34 14.34
C ILE A 62 -10.36 0.02 13.77
N THR A 63 -9.12 -0.04 13.30
CA THR A 63 -8.53 -1.24 12.68
C THR A 63 -7.94 -2.22 13.69
N GLN A 64 -7.45 -1.73 14.83
CA GLN A 64 -6.74 -2.53 15.84
C GLN A 64 -7.58 -3.68 16.39
N LYS A 65 -8.90 -3.50 16.49
CA LYS A 65 -9.82 -4.56 16.95
C LYS A 65 -9.93 -5.74 15.97
N HIS A 66 -9.44 -5.60 14.74
CA HIS A 66 -9.51 -6.58 13.67
C HIS A 66 -8.17 -7.27 13.38
N THR A 67 -7.12 -6.95 14.13
CA THR A 67 -5.75 -7.43 13.92
C THR A 67 -5.62 -8.96 13.89
N ARG A 68 -6.57 -9.69 14.50
CA ARG A 68 -6.55 -11.15 14.62
C ARG A 68 -7.62 -11.84 13.77
N ASP A 69 -8.41 -11.09 13.00
CA ASP A 69 -9.59 -11.62 12.30
C ASP A 69 -9.20 -12.52 11.11
N HIS A 70 -8.27 -12.07 10.28
CA HIS A 70 -7.76 -12.77 9.09
C HIS A 70 -8.85 -13.35 8.18
N VAL A 71 -9.99 -12.66 8.07
CA VAL A 71 -11.12 -13.07 7.22
C VAL A 71 -10.78 -12.86 5.75
N LEU A 72 -10.10 -11.76 5.43
CA LEU A 72 -9.69 -11.39 4.07
C LEU A 72 -8.31 -10.75 4.11
N LEU A 73 -7.33 -11.36 3.44
CA LEU A 73 -5.94 -10.88 3.41
C LEU A 73 -5.83 -9.45 2.87
N PHE A 74 -6.74 -9.06 1.99
CA PHE A 74 -6.86 -7.70 1.51
C PHE A 74 -7.13 -6.70 2.65
N ASN A 75 -7.98 -7.04 3.62
CA ASN A 75 -8.24 -6.18 4.78
C ASN A 75 -7.05 -6.18 5.75
N ASP A 76 -6.44 -7.35 5.99
CA ASP A 76 -5.24 -7.47 6.84
C ASP A 76 -4.13 -6.50 6.40
N ALA A 77 -3.89 -6.40 5.08
CA ALA A 77 -2.91 -5.46 4.53
C ALA A 77 -3.27 -3.98 4.83
N HIS A 78 -4.56 -3.61 4.83
CA HIS A 78 -4.99 -2.25 5.16
C HIS A 78 -4.96 -1.98 6.68
N PHE A 79 -5.24 -2.97 7.52
CA PHE A 79 -5.04 -2.84 8.97
C PHE A 79 -3.55 -2.68 9.31
N LEU A 80 -2.68 -3.40 8.61
CA LEU A 80 -1.24 -3.26 8.76
C LEU A 80 -0.78 -1.86 8.36
N MET A 81 -1.27 -1.31 7.24
CA MET A 81 -1.00 0.08 6.84
C MET A 81 -1.38 1.08 7.95
N ALA A 82 -2.49 0.87 8.66
CA ALA A 82 -2.89 1.75 9.75
C ALA A 82 -1.91 1.68 10.94
N SER A 83 -1.51 0.48 11.36
CA SER A 83 -0.55 0.29 12.46
C SER A 83 0.85 0.84 12.13
N LEU A 84 1.38 0.55 10.94
CA LEU A 84 2.63 1.13 10.44
C LEU A 84 2.51 2.65 10.35
N GLY A 85 1.39 3.12 9.80
CA GLY A 85 1.11 4.52 9.60
C GLY A 85 1.12 5.33 10.90
N ALA A 86 0.57 4.75 11.97
CA ALA A 86 0.47 5.33 13.30
C ALA A 86 1.74 5.15 14.15
N GLY A 87 2.71 4.35 13.68
CA GLY A 87 3.91 4.03 14.44
C GLY A 87 3.66 3.10 15.62
N ASP A 88 2.73 2.15 15.48
CA ASP A 88 2.38 1.19 16.53
C ASP A 88 2.95 -0.22 16.25
N PRO A 89 4.20 -0.51 16.70
CA PRO A 89 4.86 -1.78 16.44
C PRO A 89 4.17 -2.96 17.13
N GLN A 90 3.42 -2.73 18.22
CA GLN A 90 2.73 -3.80 18.93
C GLN A 90 1.62 -4.38 18.06
N THR A 91 0.76 -3.52 17.50
CA THR A 91 -0.32 -3.95 16.60
C THR A 91 0.23 -4.53 15.30
N THR A 92 1.30 -3.95 14.74
CA THR A 92 1.98 -4.51 13.56
C THR A 92 2.48 -5.93 13.82
N GLN A 93 3.17 -6.16 14.95
CA GLN A 93 3.71 -7.47 15.29
C GLN A 93 2.59 -8.48 15.59
N GLU A 94 1.53 -8.05 16.28
CA GLU A 94 0.39 -8.91 16.56
C GLU A 94 -0.23 -9.43 15.26
N LEU A 95 -0.52 -8.54 14.30
CA LEU A 95 -1.10 -8.90 13.00
C LEU A 95 -0.25 -9.95 12.29
N LEU A 96 1.06 -9.69 12.17
CA LEU A 96 1.98 -10.57 11.46
C LEU A 96 2.09 -11.94 12.14
N THR A 97 2.17 -11.97 13.47
CA THR A 97 2.25 -13.21 14.23
C THR A 97 0.98 -14.03 14.09
N THR A 98 -0.20 -13.44 14.27
CA THR A 98 -1.46 -14.18 14.18
C THR A 98 -1.77 -14.61 12.75
N LEU A 99 -1.38 -13.82 11.75
CA LEU A 99 -1.50 -14.20 10.34
C LEU A 99 -0.57 -15.37 10.01
N GLN A 100 0.64 -15.37 10.58
CA GLN A 100 1.60 -16.46 10.44
C GLN A 100 1.11 -17.76 11.10
N ASP A 101 0.38 -17.66 12.22
CA ASP A 101 -0.22 -18.83 12.85
C ASP A 101 -1.42 -19.35 12.05
N ALA A 102 -2.28 -18.45 11.55
CA ALA A 102 -3.38 -18.81 10.64
C ALA A 102 -2.86 -19.53 9.38
N SER A 103 -1.70 -19.12 8.84
CA SER A 103 -1.12 -19.76 7.66
C SER A 103 -0.59 -21.18 7.91
N LYS A 104 -0.27 -21.54 9.16
CA LYS A 104 0.23 -22.89 9.53
C LYS A 104 -0.89 -23.90 9.66
N SER A 105 -2.10 -23.45 9.98
CA SER A 105 -3.27 -24.31 10.18
C SER A 105 -4.50 -23.71 9.49
N PRO A 106 -4.49 -23.65 8.15
CA PRO A 106 -5.46 -22.87 7.38
C PRO A 106 -6.88 -23.43 7.38
N GLY A 107 -7.06 -24.69 7.81
CA GLY A 107 -8.35 -25.37 7.76
C GLY A 107 -8.95 -25.33 6.34
N GLU A 108 -10.24 -25.00 6.26
CA GLU A 108 -10.97 -24.83 4.99
C GLU A 108 -10.98 -23.38 4.49
N ASN A 109 -10.36 -22.43 5.20
CA ASN A 109 -10.36 -21.03 4.82
C ASN A 109 -9.38 -20.78 3.66
N CYS A 110 -9.91 -20.47 2.48
CA CYS A 110 -9.12 -20.19 1.29
C CYS A 110 -8.16 -19.00 1.44
N GLN A 111 -8.48 -18.02 2.29
CA GLN A 111 -7.59 -16.90 2.57
C GLN A 111 -6.40 -17.34 3.43
N HIS A 112 -6.60 -18.24 4.39
CA HIS A 112 -5.51 -18.77 5.20
C HIS A 112 -4.55 -19.64 4.37
N LEU A 113 -5.07 -20.36 3.36
CA LEU A 113 -4.23 -21.07 2.37
C LEU A 113 -3.33 -20.12 1.57
N LEU A 114 -3.82 -18.91 1.27
CA LEU A 114 -3.05 -17.88 0.55
C LEU A 114 -2.13 -17.07 1.47
N ALA A 115 -2.31 -17.15 2.79
CA ALA A 115 -1.56 -16.34 3.75
C ALA A 115 -0.05 -16.57 3.63
N ARG A 116 0.40 -17.82 3.49
CA ARG A 116 1.84 -18.13 3.36
C ARG A 116 2.45 -17.57 2.08
N ASP A 117 1.76 -17.74 0.96
CA ASP A 117 2.35 -17.54 -0.37
C ASP A 117 2.05 -16.16 -0.98
N VAL A 118 1.07 -15.42 -0.43
CA VAL A 118 0.66 -14.10 -0.93
C VAL A 118 0.47 -13.10 0.21
N GLY A 119 -0.30 -13.45 1.26
CA GLY A 119 -0.67 -12.53 2.34
C GLY A 119 0.51 -12.03 3.16
N LEU A 120 1.34 -12.95 3.67
CA LEU A 120 2.53 -12.65 4.46
C LEU A 120 3.59 -11.91 3.65
N PRO A 121 3.96 -12.32 2.41
CA PRO A 121 4.89 -11.52 1.60
C PRO A 121 4.39 -10.09 1.34
N LEU A 122 3.09 -9.91 1.10
CA LEU A 122 2.48 -8.58 0.94
C LEU A 122 2.61 -7.75 2.22
N CYS A 123 2.25 -8.32 3.37
CA CYS A 123 2.34 -7.66 4.67
C CYS A 123 3.79 -7.32 5.05
N GLN A 124 4.70 -8.27 4.86
CA GLN A 124 6.13 -8.07 5.12
C GLN A 124 6.71 -6.97 4.21
N ALA A 125 6.30 -6.90 2.94
CA ALA A 125 6.78 -5.84 2.07
C ALA A 125 6.37 -4.43 2.52
N LEU A 126 5.18 -4.27 3.11
CA LEU A 126 4.75 -3.01 3.72
C LEU A 126 5.69 -2.62 4.87
N VAL A 127 6.05 -3.57 5.73
CA VAL A 127 7.00 -3.36 6.84
C VAL A 127 8.38 -2.98 6.31
N GLU A 128 8.87 -3.66 5.27
CA GLU A 128 10.18 -3.37 4.66
C GLU A 128 10.22 -1.97 4.03
N VAL A 129 9.12 -1.50 3.44
CA VAL A 129 9.05 -0.12 2.94
C VAL A 129 9.09 0.88 4.10
N GLU A 130 8.37 0.64 5.20
CA GLU A 130 8.39 1.52 6.38
C GLU A 130 9.80 1.56 7.03
N ASN A 131 10.51 0.42 7.02
CA ASN A 131 11.87 0.30 7.54
C ASN A 131 12.97 0.86 6.60
N GLY A 132 12.60 1.38 5.43
CA GLY A 132 13.57 1.92 4.47
C GLY A 132 14.35 0.86 3.69
N ASN A 133 13.79 -0.34 3.51
CA ASN A 133 14.38 -1.47 2.80
C ASN A 133 13.69 -1.74 1.45
N PRO A 134 13.76 -0.83 0.45
CA PRO A 134 13.03 -0.95 -0.80
C PRO A 134 13.41 -2.19 -1.62
N ASN A 135 14.69 -2.60 -1.58
CA ASN A 135 15.14 -3.81 -2.27
C ASN A 135 14.40 -5.06 -1.77
N ARG A 136 14.24 -5.19 -0.45
CA ARG A 136 13.57 -6.34 0.16
C ARG A 136 12.07 -6.32 -0.13
N ALA A 137 11.46 -5.14 -0.11
CA ALA A 137 10.06 -4.99 -0.52
C ALA A 137 9.82 -5.44 -1.97
N VAL A 138 10.73 -5.11 -2.91
CA VAL A 138 10.65 -5.59 -4.31
C VAL A 138 10.78 -7.11 -4.39
N GLU A 139 11.75 -7.71 -3.68
CA GLU A 139 11.93 -9.16 -3.65
C GLU A 139 10.69 -9.91 -3.16
N LEU A 140 9.95 -9.32 -2.21
CA LEU A 140 8.72 -9.90 -1.67
C LEU A 140 7.51 -9.69 -2.59
N LEU A 141 7.35 -8.50 -3.18
CA LEU A 141 6.17 -8.14 -3.97
C LEU A 141 6.23 -8.62 -5.42
N LEU A 142 7.40 -8.54 -6.06
CA LEU A 142 7.54 -8.82 -7.50
C LEU A 142 7.09 -10.24 -7.88
N PRO A 143 7.40 -11.31 -7.10
CA PRO A 143 6.95 -12.66 -7.40
C PRO A 143 5.44 -12.87 -7.23
N ILE A 144 4.77 -12.09 -6.37
CA ILE A 144 3.35 -12.27 -6.05
C ILE A 144 2.44 -11.29 -6.81
N ARG A 145 2.97 -10.32 -7.55
CA ARG A 145 2.19 -9.18 -8.10
C ARG A 145 0.92 -9.57 -8.87
N TYR A 146 0.98 -10.64 -9.68
CA TYR A 146 -0.18 -11.12 -10.43
C TYR A 146 -1.13 -12.00 -9.60
N ARG A 147 -0.68 -12.49 -8.45
CA ARG A 147 -1.46 -13.27 -7.48
C ARG A 147 -2.17 -12.40 -6.45
N ILE A 148 -1.84 -11.11 -6.32
CA ILE A 148 -2.53 -10.17 -5.41
C ILE A 148 -4.04 -10.11 -5.68
N VAL A 149 -4.50 -10.40 -6.90
CA VAL A 149 -5.94 -10.52 -7.19
C VAL A 149 -6.66 -11.56 -6.31
N GLN A 150 -5.95 -12.58 -5.83
CA GLN A 150 -6.47 -13.67 -5.00
C GLN A 150 -6.78 -13.23 -3.55
N VAL A 151 -6.21 -12.11 -3.08
CA VAL A 151 -6.43 -11.62 -1.70
C VAL A 151 -7.78 -10.91 -1.52
N GLY A 152 -8.51 -10.65 -2.61
CA GLY A 152 -9.78 -9.90 -2.59
C GLY A 152 -9.64 -8.43 -2.98
N GLY A 153 -10.71 -7.66 -2.77
CA GLY A 153 -10.84 -6.26 -3.19
C GLY A 153 -11.23 -6.07 -4.67
N SER A 154 -11.32 -4.83 -5.12
CA SER A 154 -11.50 -4.48 -6.54
C SER A 154 -10.16 -4.14 -7.22
N ASN A 155 -10.16 -4.04 -8.55
CA ASN A 155 -8.96 -3.63 -9.31
C ASN A 155 -8.47 -2.23 -8.91
N ALA A 156 -9.39 -1.29 -8.68
CA ALA A 156 -9.04 0.07 -8.28
C ALA A 156 -8.41 0.11 -6.88
N GLN A 157 -8.95 -0.69 -5.96
CA GLN A 157 -8.46 -0.73 -4.58
C GLN A 157 -7.08 -1.37 -4.48
N ARG A 158 -6.88 -2.55 -5.11
CA ARG A 158 -5.59 -3.26 -5.15
C ARG A 158 -4.47 -2.46 -5.84
N ASP A 159 -4.80 -1.43 -6.61
CA ASP A 159 -3.81 -0.60 -7.28
C ASP A 159 -2.80 0.02 -6.31
N VAL A 160 -3.14 0.20 -5.04
CA VAL A 160 -2.21 0.66 -4.00
C VAL A 160 -0.98 -0.24 -3.87
N PHE A 161 -1.14 -1.54 -4.03
CA PHE A 161 -0.05 -2.51 -3.92
C PHE A 161 0.84 -2.52 -5.16
N ASN A 162 0.25 -2.28 -6.34
CA ASN A 162 1.03 -2.05 -7.57
C ASN A 162 1.83 -0.76 -7.48
N GLN A 163 1.22 0.31 -6.94
CA GLN A 163 1.93 1.56 -6.67
C GLN A 163 3.05 1.34 -5.66
N LEU A 164 2.81 0.65 -4.54
CA LEU A 164 3.83 0.27 -3.56
C LEU A 164 5.04 -0.41 -4.22
N LEU A 165 4.81 -1.40 -5.08
CA LEU A 165 5.88 -2.09 -5.80
C LEU A 165 6.66 -1.14 -6.71
N ILE A 166 5.98 -0.27 -7.46
CA ILE A 166 6.64 0.75 -8.31
C ILE A 166 7.47 1.71 -7.46
N HIS A 167 6.91 2.24 -6.37
CA HIS A 167 7.62 3.14 -5.47
C HIS A 167 8.82 2.45 -4.81
N ALA A 168 8.68 1.21 -4.37
CA ALA A 168 9.80 0.43 -3.84
C ALA A 168 10.91 0.27 -4.91
N ALA A 169 10.54 -0.13 -6.14
CA ALA A 169 11.50 -0.29 -7.23
C ALA A 169 12.21 1.02 -7.63
N LEU A 170 11.50 2.15 -7.60
CA LEU A 170 12.09 3.47 -7.86
C LEU A 170 13.11 3.90 -6.80
N ASN A 171 12.95 3.43 -5.57
CA ASN A 171 13.86 3.74 -4.45
C ASN A 171 14.97 2.69 -4.27
N CYS A 172 14.98 1.62 -5.08
CA CYS A 172 16.04 0.63 -5.05
C CYS A 172 17.37 1.21 -5.55
N THR A 173 18.44 0.92 -4.81
CA THR A 173 19.81 1.32 -5.17
C THR A 173 20.52 0.28 -6.04
N SER A 174 20.06 -0.98 -6.02
CA SER A 174 20.61 -2.10 -6.79
C SER A 174 20.29 -1.99 -8.28
N GLY A 175 21.30 -2.16 -9.15
CA GLY A 175 21.15 -2.11 -10.61
C GLY A 175 20.15 -3.11 -11.17
N THR A 176 20.01 -4.30 -10.56
CA THR A 176 19.03 -5.32 -10.97
C THR A 176 17.59 -4.84 -10.81
N HIS A 177 17.29 -4.07 -9.76
CA HIS A 177 15.95 -3.54 -9.48
C HIS A 177 15.62 -2.26 -10.25
N LYS A 178 16.63 -1.55 -10.78
CA LYS A 178 16.43 -0.36 -11.61
C LYS A 178 15.62 -0.67 -12.88
N ASN A 179 15.93 -1.78 -13.54
CA ASN A 179 15.19 -2.23 -14.73
C ASN A 179 13.75 -2.63 -14.39
N VAL A 180 13.51 -3.14 -13.17
CA VAL A 180 12.16 -3.53 -12.72
C VAL A 180 11.24 -2.32 -12.67
N ALA A 181 11.68 -1.18 -12.12
CA ALA A 181 10.87 0.03 -12.07
C ALA A 181 10.42 0.49 -13.46
N ARG A 182 11.35 0.49 -14.43
CA ARG A 182 11.08 0.83 -15.83
C ARG A 182 10.03 -0.11 -16.45
N SER A 183 10.21 -1.42 -16.30
CA SER A 183 9.28 -2.41 -16.84
C SER A 183 7.87 -2.25 -16.25
N LEU A 184 7.76 -2.05 -14.93
CA LEU A 184 6.48 -1.86 -14.26
C LEU A 184 5.77 -0.58 -14.71
N LEU A 185 6.52 0.50 -14.93
CA LEU A 185 5.96 1.77 -15.43
C LEU A 185 5.46 1.66 -16.86
N MET A 186 6.20 0.99 -17.75
CA MET A 186 5.76 0.75 -19.13
C MET A 186 4.52 -0.14 -19.19
N GLU A 187 4.47 -1.20 -18.38
CA GLU A 187 3.28 -2.06 -18.26
C GLU A 187 2.08 -1.25 -17.75
N ARG A 188 2.28 -0.42 -16.73
CA ARG A 188 1.23 0.44 -16.17
C ARG A 188 0.71 1.46 -17.19
N ASP A 189 1.59 2.11 -17.95
CA ASP A 189 1.22 3.09 -18.97
C ASP A 189 0.37 2.46 -20.08
N ALA A 190 0.74 1.25 -20.51
CA ALA A 190 -0.06 0.49 -21.48
C ALA A 190 -1.45 0.10 -20.94
N LEU A 191 -1.55 -0.27 -19.65
CA LEU A 191 -2.82 -0.68 -19.02
C LEU A 191 -3.70 0.52 -18.61
N LYS A 192 -3.09 1.68 -18.35
CA LYS A 192 -3.76 2.89 -17.85
C LYS A 192 -3.27 4.12 -18.63
N PRO A 193 -3.56 4.21 -19.94
CA PRO A 193 -3.10 5.31 -20.77
C PRO A 193 -3.64 6.64 -20.25
N ASN A 194 -2.83 7.70 -20.36
CA ASN A 194 -3.15 9.06 -19.92
C ASN A 194 -3.42 9.20 -18.40
N SER A 195 -2.86 8.30 -17.57
CA SER A 195 -2.98 8.42 -16.11
C SER A 195 -2.01 9.49 -15.59
N PRO A 196 -2.50 10.59 -14.96
CA PRO A 196 -1.63 11.64 -14.42
C PRO A 196 -0.63 11.12 -13.38
N LEU A 197 -1.04 10.11 -12.61
CA LEU A 197 -0.16 9.41 -11.67
C LEU A 197 0.97 8.69 -12.39
N THR A 198 0.67 7.93 -13.45
CA THR A 198 1.71 7.21 -14.21
C THR A 198 2.69 8.19 -14.84
N GLU A 199 2.21 9.30 -15.41
CA GLU A 199 3.08 10.37 -15.95
C GLU A 199 3.98 10.99 -14.88
N ARG A 200 3.47 11.22 -13.67
CA ARG A 200 4.29 11.69 -12.53
C ARG A 200 5.37 10.67 -12.17
N LEU A 201 5.03 9.39 -12.08
CA LEU A 201 5.99 8.34 -11.73
C LEU A 201 7.07 8.13 -12.81
N ILE A 202 6.69 8.23 -14.09
CA ILE A 202 7.65 8.22 -15.21
C ILE A 202 8.62 9.40 -15.11
N ARG A 203 8.11 10.61 -14.84
CA ARG A 203 8.98 11.79 -14.62
C ARG A 203 9.91 11.60 -13.43
N LYS A 204 9.43 11.01 -12.33
CA LYS A 204 10.25 10.66 -11.16
C LYS A 204 11.36 9.67 -11.54
N ALA A 205 11.03 8.62 -12.31
CA ALA A 205 12.00 7.63 -12.79
C ALA A 205 13.07 8.25 -13.71
N ALA A 206 12.70 9.19 -14.58
CA ALA A 206 13.65 9.90 -15.43
C ALA A 206 14.65 10.72 -14.61
N ALA A 207 14.18 11.39 -13.54
CA ALA A 207 15.04 12.21 -12.67
C ALA A 207 16.08 11.39 -11.89
N VAL A 208 15.80 10.11 -11.62
CA VAL A 208 16.75 9.18 -10.98
C VAL A 208 17.56 8.32 -11.98
N HIS A 209 17.62 8.73 -13.25
CA HIS A 209 18.36 8.07 -14.34
C HIS A 209 17.94 6.62 -14.61
N LEU A 210 16.67 6.26 -14.38
CA LEU A 210 16.15 4.90 -14.58
C LEU A 210 15.56 4.65 -15.98
N LEU A 211 15.43 5.70 -16.80
CA LEU A 211 14.84 5.65 -18.14
C LEU A 211 15.84 6.01 -19.26
N GLN A 212 17.11 6.22 -18.92
CA GLN A 212 18.21 6.31 -19.90
C GLN A 212 18.61 4.89 -20.34
#